data_AF-V7FA23-F1
#
_entry.id   AF-V7FA23-F1
#
_cell.length_a   1.000
_cell.length_b   1.000
_cell.length_c   1.000
_cell.angle_alpha   90.00
_cell.angle_beta   90.00
_cell.angle_gamma   90.00
#
_symmetry.space_group_name_H-M   'P 1'
#
loop_
_entity.id
_entity.type
_entity.pdbx_description
1 polymer ?
#
loop_
_entity_poly.entity_id
_entity_poly.type
_entity_poly.pdbx_seq_one_letter_code
_entity_poly.pdbx_strand_id
1 'polypeptide(L)'
;MGSFPIHWEEEVQSLDQLPDRSPYSVEEIEQYLWECHYHWKLDEKPMHYKVRGVVAEETDNYRRFWLYQVSDEIGREWYVVVGAGKSPFKPTMKMRAWMYGKENDLGHAPDRFLRDEIDEQHAADAR
;
A
#
# COMPACT_ATOMS: atom_id res chain seq x y z
N MET A 1 -12.93 -7.00 6.76
CA MET A 1 -11.80 -6.32 6.11
C MET A 1 -10.78 -5.93 7.15
N GLY A 2 -9.74 -6.75 7.27
CA GLY A 2 -8.51 -6.36 7.93
C GLY A 2 -7.78 -5.30 7.10
N SER A 3 -7.36 -4.22 7.73
CA SER A 3 -6.47 -3.23 7.11
C SER A 3 -5.43 -2.79 8.12
N PHE A 4 -4.24 -2.47 7.63
CA PHE A 4 -3.16 -1.90 8.41
C PHE A 4 -3.02 -0.40 8.14
N PRO A 5 -2.58 0.37 9.14
CA PRO A 5 -2.43 1.80 8.99
C PRO A 5 -1.38 2.12 7.93
N ILE A 6 -1.53 3.29 7.33
CA ILE A 6 -0.54 3.79 6.39
C ILE A 6 0.82 4.04 7.07
N HIS A 7 1.88 3.60 6.40
CA HIS A 7 3.25 4.04 6.63
C HIS A 7 3.63 5.06 5.56
N TRP A 8 4.34 6.12 5.90
CA TRP A 8 4.73 7.13 4.93
C TRP A 8 6.11 7.74 5.22
N GLU A 9 6.78 8.15 4.16
CA GLU A 9 8.00 8.96 4.23
C GLU A 9 7.69 10.45 4.33
N GLU A 10 8.73 11.27 4.56
CA GLU A 10 8.61 12.72 4.74
C GLU A 10 7.84 13.43 3.61
N GLU A 11 7.13 14.48 4.00
CA GLU A 11 6.55 15.43 3.06
C GLU A 11 7.66 16.15 2.29
N VAL A 12 7.48 16.30 0.99
CA VAL A 12 8.45 16.94 0.10
C VAL A 12 7.83 18.15 -0.60
N GLN A 13 8.60 19.24 -0.74
CA GLN A 13 8.11 20.47 -1.39
C GLN A 13 7.93 20.32 -2.91
N SER A 14 8.77 19.49 -3.54
CA SER A 14 8.67 19.14 -4.96
C SER A 14 9.02 17.68 -5.18
N LEU A 15 8.39 17.08 -6.18
CA LEU A 15 8.80 15.82 -6.79
C LEU A 15 9.06 16.15 -8.26
N ASP A 16 10.32 16.37 -8.59
CA ASP A 16 10.72 16.71 -9.96
C ASP A 16 10.39 15.56 -10.92
N GLN A 17 10.47 14.32 -10.42
CA GLN A 17 10.05 13.10 -11.11
C GLN A 17 9.49 12.09 -10.09
N LEU A 18 8.45 11.36 -10.49
CA LEU A 18 7.96 10.20 -9.73
C LEU A 18 8.96 9.04 -9.89
N PRO A 19 9.17 8.21 -8.86
CA PRO A 19 10.12 7.11 -8.97
C PRO A 19 9.68 6.10 -10.02
N ASP A 20 10.67 5.57 -10.76
CA ASP A 20 10.40 4.62 -11.86
C ASP A 20 10.11 3.20 -11.39
N ARG A 21 10.39 2.92 -10.12
CA ARG A 21 10.22 1.63 -9.45
C ARG A 21 9.62 1.88 -8.08
N SER A 22 9.04 0.84 -7.49
CA SER A 22 8.53 0.92 -6.13
C SER A 22 9.62 1.42 -5.17
N PRO A 23 9.30 2.40 -4.31
CA PRO A 23 10.25 2.96 -3.35
C PRO A 23 10.59 2.00 -2.20
N TYR A 24 9.75 0.99 -1.95
CA TYR A 24 9.98 -0.01 -0.91
C TYR A 24 10.43 -1.35 -1.50
N SER A 25 11.41 -1.95 -0.84
CA SER A 25 11.83 -3.33 -1.04
C SER A 25 10.80 -4.33 -0.48
N VAL A 26 10.96 -5.60 -0.85
CA VAL A 26 10.13 -6.69 -0.32
C VAL A 26 10.32 -6.81 1.20
N GLU A 27 11.56 -6.68 1.65
CA GLU A 27 11.95 -6.79 3.06
C GLU A 27 11.35 -5.67 3.90
N GLU A 28 11.30 -4.43 3.39
CA GLU A 28 10.65 -3.30 4.06
C GLU A 28 9.13 -3.51 4.19
N ILE A 29 8.49 -4.10 3.18
CA ILE A 29 7.06 -4.41 3.23
C ILE A 29 6.78 -5.54 4.24
N GLU A 30 7.61 -6.58 4.27
CA GLU A 30 7.51 -7.65 5.27
C GLU A 30 7.66 -7.11 6.69
N GLN A 31 8.65 -6.23 6.91
CA GLN A 31 8.87 -5.57 8.20
C GLN A 31 7.65 -4.72 8.60
N TYR A 32 7.13 -3.91 7.68
CA TYR A 32 5.93 -3.11 7.92
C TYR A 32 4.71 -3.96 8.32
N LEU A 33 4.47 -5.08 7.63
CA LEU A 33 3.36 -5.98 7.94
C LEU A 33 3.54 -6.67 9.30
N TRP A 34 4.77 -7.07 9.62
CA TRP A 34 5.09 -7.66 10.92
C TRP A 34 4.86 -6.65 12.06
N GLU A 35 5.37 -5.42 11.92
CA GLU A 35 5.16 -4.35 12.89
C GLU A 35 3.67 -4.03 13.04
N CYS A 36 2.94 -3.92 11.93
CA CYS A 36 1.50 -3.64 11.99
C CYS A 36 0.72 -4.77 12.65
N HIS A 37 1.02 -6.03 12.32
CA HIS A 37 0.37 -7.15 12.98
C HIS A 37 0.67 -7.16 14.48
N TYR A 38 1.93 -6.98 14.86
CA TYR A 38 2.34 -6.96 16.27
C TYR A 38 1.62 -5.86 17.08
N HIS A 39 1.44 -4.67 16.51
CA HIS A 39 0.80 -3.55 17.22
C HIS A 39 -0.73 -3.57 17.17
N TRP A 40 -1.33 -4.06 16.09
CA TRP A 40 -2.77 -3.89 15.82
C TRP A 40 -3.59 -5.19 15.86
N LYS A 41 -2.94 -6.35 15.90
CA LYS A 41 -3.59 -7.68 15.96
C LYS A 41 -3.20 -8.42 17.24
N LEU A 42 -3.40 -7.78 18.39
CA LEU A 42 -3.01 -8.29 19.72
C LEU A 42 -3.64 -9.64 20.09
N ASP A 43 -4.80 -9.96 19.52
CA ASP A 43 -5.51 -11.23 19.74
C ASP A 43 -5.03 -12.37 18.81
N GLU A 44 -4.25 -12.04 17.77
CA GLU A 44 -3.67 -13.01 16.85
C GLU A 44 -2.26 -13.40 17.35
N LYS A 45 -1.82 -14.63 17.05
CA LYS A 45 -0.44 -15.04 17.30
C LYS A 45 0.49 -14.26 16.36
N PRO A 46 1.77 -14.04 16.73
CA PRO A 46 2.76 -13.48 15.82
C PRO A 46 2.70 -14.17 14.46
N MET A 47 2.59 -13.37 13.41
CA MET A 47 2.33 -13.81 12.04
C MET A 47 3.49 -13.41 11.15
N HIS A 48 3.91 -14.33 10.27
CA HIS A 48 4.81 -13.99 9.17
C HIS A 48 4.01 -13.76 7.90
N TYR A 49 4.53 -12.87 7.07
CA TYR A 49 3.98 -12.54 5.77
C TYR A 49 4.99 -12.91 4.71
N LYS A 50 4.52 -13.50 3.63
CA LYS A 50 5.32 -13.77 2.44
C LYS A 50 4.89 -12.82 1.33
N VAL A 51 5.79 -11.94 0.93
CA VAL A 51 5.53 -10.97 -0.14
C VAL A 51 6.06 -11.50 -1.47
N ARG A 52 5.22 -11.52 -2.51
CA ARG A 52 5.56 -12.10 -3.84
C ARG A 52 6.09 -11.08 -4.85
N GLY A 53 6.30 -9.83 -4.43
CA GLY A 53 6.72 -8.72 -5.28
C GLY A 53 5.56 -7.96 -5.92
N VAL A 54 5.88 -7.04 -6.83
CA VAL A 54 4.89 -6.21 -7.53
C VAL A 54 4.08 -7.06 -8.51
N VAL A 55 2.76 -7.04 -8.37
CA VAL A 55 1.81 -7.78 -9.23
C VAL A 55 0.95 -6.88 -10.12
N ALA A 56 0.87 -5.58 -9.80
CA ALA A 56 0.23 -4.56 -10.63
C ALA A 56 0.90 -3.20 -10.37
N GLU A 57 0.89 -2.32 -11.37
CA GLU A 57 1.33 -0.93 -11.23
C GLU A 57 0.48 -0.01 -12.10
N GLU A 58 0.25 1.22 -11.63
CA GLU A 58 -0.53 2.20 -12.37
C GLU A 58 -0.01 3.62 -12.08
N THR A 59 -0.10 4.51 -13.06
CA THR A 59 0.22 5.92 -12.90
C THR A 59 -1.03 6.74 -13.15
N ASP A 60 -1.38 7.60 -12.21
CA ASP A 60 -2.58 8.43 -12.29
C ASP A 60 -2.38 9.78 -11.58
N ASN A 61 -2.76 10.89 -12.23
CA ASN A 61 -2.84 12.23 -11.64
C ASN A 61 -1.72 12.64 -10.67
N TYR A 62 -0.45 12.50 -11.08
CA TYR A 62 0.74 12.79 -10.27
C TYR A 62 0.95 11.83 -9.08
N ARG A 63 0.33 10.67 -9.11
CA ARG A 63 0.63 9.52 -8.28
C ARG A 63 1.14 8.38 -9.15
N ARG A 64 2.03 7.58 -8.57
CA ARG A 64 2.37 6.27 -9.10
C ARG A 64 2.11 5.24 -8.02
N PHE A 65 1.53 4.14 -8.40
CA PHE A 65 1.09 3.07 -7.52
C PHE A 65 1.74 1.75 -7.91
N TRP A 66 2.06 0.96 -6.88
CA TRP A 66 2.49 -0.44 -7.01
C TRP A 66 1.67 -1.28 -6.05
N LEU A 67 1.24 -2.45 -6.51
CA LEU A 67 0.52 -3.42 -5.71
C LEU A 67 1.40 -4.63 -5.46
N TYR A 68 1.60 -4.99 -4.20
CA TYR A 68 2.31 -6.19 -3.81
C TYR A 68 1.32 -7.25 -3.34
N GLN A 69 1.45 -8.47 -3.85
CA GLN A 69 0.69 -9.61 -3.37
C GLN A 69 1.38 -10.24 -2.16
N VAL A 70 0.59 -10.50 -1.13
CA VAL A 70 1.07 -11.00 0.15
C VAL A 70 0.19 -12.15 0.60
N SER A 71 0.80 -13.18 1.17
CA SER A 71 0.10 -14.28 1.84
C SER A 71 0.61 -14.39 3.27
N ASP A 72 -0.29 -14.53 4.23
CA ASP A 72 0.09 -14.85 5.61
C ASP A 72 0.18 -16.37 5.86
N GLU A 73 0.63 -16.76 7.05
CA GLU A 73 0.87 -18.18 7.39
C GLU A 73 -0.39 -19.05 7.42
N ILE A 74 -1.57 -18.44 7.59
CA ILE A 74 -2.84 -19.18 7.61
C ILE A 74 -3.52 -19.18 6.23
N GLY A 75 -2.87 -18.58 5.22
CA GLY A 75 -3.30 -18.61 3.83
C GLY A 75 -4.25 -17.48 3.44
N ARG A 76 -4.42 -16.43 4.27
CA ARG A 76 -5.15 -15.23 3.87
C ARG A 76 -4.33 -14.47 2.83
N GLU A 77 -5.01 -13.99 1.80
CA GLU A 77 -4.41 -13.12 0.80
C GLU A 77 -4.57 -11.66 1.22
N TRP A 78 -3.47 -10.93 1.09
CA TRP A 78 -3.38 -9.52 1.37
C TRP A 78 -2.77 -8.81 0.16
N TYR A 79 -3.13 -7.55 0.00
CA TYR A 79 -2.42 -6.65 -0.88
C TYR A 79 -1.81 -5.50 -0.08
N VAL A 80 -0.59 -5.12 -0.46
CA VAL A 80 0.03 -3.89 0.00
C VAL A 80 0.05 -2.91 -1.16
N VAL A 81 -0.68 -1.81 -0.97
CA VAL A 81 -0.69 -0.68 -1.91
C VAL A 81 0.45 0.23 -1.52
N VAL A 82 1.37 0.45 -2.44
CA VAL A 82 2.46 1.41 -2.33
C VAL A 82 2.18 2.55 -3.29
N GLY A 83 2.45 3.79 -2.88
CA GLY A 83 2.39 4.92 -3.78
C GLY A 83 3.44 5.99 -3.51
N ALA A 84 3.62 6.85 -4.50
CA ALA A 84 4.48 8.02 -4.46
C ALA A 84 3.76 9.19 -5.15
N GLY A 85 4.10 10.43 -4.80
CA GLY A 85 3.45 11.61 -5.38
C GLY A 85 2.51 12.30 -4.40
N LYS A 86 1.27 12.55 -4.80
CA LYS A 86 0.27 13.14 -3.87
C LYS A 86 -0.02 12.19 -2.71
N SER A 87 -0.16 12.76 -1.52
CA SER A 87 -0.61 12.03 -0.32
C SER A 87 -1.98 11.39 -0.55
N PRO A 88 -2.25 10.20 0.04
CA PRO A 88 -3.57 9.57 -0.03
C PRO A 88 -4.61 10.19 0.93
N PHE A 89 -4.21 11.13 1.80
CA PHE A 89 -5.13 11.82 2.72
C PHE A 89 -5.29 13.31 2.45
N LYS A 90 -4.27 13.94 1.86
CA LYS A 90 -4.21 15.39 1.64
C LYS A 90 -3.64 15.68 0.25
N PRO A 91 -4.47 15.88 -0.78
CA PRO A 91 -3.99 16.06 -2.15
C PRO A 91 -3.06 17.26 -2.36
N THR A 92 -3.07 18.22 -1.42
CA THR A 92 -2.16 19.37 -1.41
C THR A 92 -0.73 19.01 -0.97
N MET A 93 -0.55 17.89 -0.28
CA MET A 93 0.74 17.40 0.19
C MET A 93 1.33 16.42 -0.82
N LYS A 94 2.65 16.52 -1.02
CA LYS A 94 3.42 15.54 -1.79
C LYS A 94 4.28 14.73 -0.83
N MET A 95 4.36 13.43 -1.07
CA MET A 95 5.08 12.47 -0.25
C MET A 95 6.00 11.66 -1.14
N ARG A 96 7.21 11.42 -0.67
CA ARG A 96 8.19 10.62 -1.41
C ARG A 96 7.71 9.20 -1.64
N ALA A 97 7.15 8.58 -0.60
CA ALA A 97 6.55 7.26 -0.66
C ALA A 97 5.54 7.10 0.48
N TRP A 98 4.58 6.20 0.28
CA TRP A 98 3.65 5.74 1.30
C TRP A 98 3.20 4.32 0.97
N MET A 99 2.76 3.57 1.97
CA MET A 99 2.22 2.22 1.79
C MET A 99 1.16 1.88 2.85
N TYR A 100 0.19 1.05 2.50
CA TYR A 100 -0.74 0.44 3.47
C TYR A 100 -1.13 -0.97 3.02
N GLY A 101 -1.58 -1.80 3.96
CA GLY A 101 -1.94 -3.19 3.72
C GLY A 101 -3.43 -3.43 3.93
N LYS A 102 -4.06 -4.23 3.07
CA LYS A 102 -5.48 -4.57 3.17
C LYS A 102 -5.71 -6.02 2.76
N GLU A 103 -6.54 -6.71 3.51
CA GLU A 103 -6.91 -8.10 3.26
C GLU A 103 -7.79 -8.18 2.00
N ASN A 104 -7.52 -9.15 1.12
CA ASN A 104 -8.31 -9.37 -0.10
C ASN A 104 -9.53 -10.25 0.19
N ASP A 105 -10.40 -9.82 1.12
CA ASP A 105 -11.59 -10.57 1.55
C ASP A 105 -12.53 -10.93 0.38
N LEU A 106 -12.52 -10.11 -0.67
CA LEU A 106 -13.40 -10.24 -1.83
C LEU A 106 -12.79 -11.08 -2.96
N GLY A 107 -11.54 -11.53 -2.83
CA GLY A 107 -10.85 -12.31 -3.86
C GLY A 107 -10.71 -11.55 -5.19
N HIS A 108 -10.55 -10.22 -5.13
CA HIS A 108 -10.35 -9.42 -6.33
C HIS A 108 -9.01 -9.75 -6.99
N ALA A 109 -8.99 -9.76 -8.32
CA ALA A 109 -7.74 -9.83 -9.07
C ALA A 109 -6.89 -8.56 -8.84
N PRO A 110 -5.55 -8.62 -8.96
CA PRO A 110 -4.65 -7.50 -8.68
C PRO A 110 -5.04 -6.18 -9.35
N ASP A 111 -5.29 -6.19 -10.67
CA ASP A 111 -5.63 -4.97 -11.42
C ASP A 111 -6.98 -4.37 -10.98
N ARG A 112 -7.95 -5.25 -10.65
CA ARG A 112 -9.26 -4.81 -10.18
C ARG A 112 -9.14 -4.17 -8.80
N PHE A 113 -8.40 -4.81 -7.90
CA PHE A 113 -8.15 -4.31 -6.56
C PHE A 113 -7.45 -2.95 -6.61
N LEU A 114 -6.36 -2.83 -7.39
CA LEU A 114 -5.62 -1.58 -7.51
C LEU A 114 -6.50 -0.44 -8.03
N ARG A 115 -7.35 -0.71 -9.04
CA ARG A 115 -8.29 0.28 -9.57
C ARG A 115 -9.30 0.73 -8.52
N ASP A 116 -9.86 -0.19 -7.75
CA ASP A 116 -10.81 0.15 -6.68
C ASP A 116 -10.14 1.10 -5.65
N GLU A 117 -8.88 0.86 -5.29
CA GLU A 117 -8.13 1.74 -4.36
C GLU A 117 -7.80 3.12 -4.97
N ILE A 118 -7.54 3.20 -6.28
CA ILE A 118 -7.33 4.47 -6.99
C ILE A 118 -8.64 5.27 -7.03
N ASP A 119 -9.76 4.62 -7.35
CA ASP A 119 -11.08 5.25 -7.39
C ASP A 119 -11.49 5.78 -6.01
N GLU A 120 -11.19 5.03 -4.93
CA GLU A 120 -11.39 5.48 -3.55
C GLU A 120 -10.58 6.75 -3.23
N GLN A 121 -9.32 6.84 -3.70
CA GLN A 121 -8.50 8.05 -3.52
C GLN A 121 -9.02 9.25 -4.32
N HIS A 122 -9.54 9.04 -5.53
CA HIS A 122 -10.17 10.12 -6.29
C HIS A 122 -11.41 10.66 -5.58
N ALA A 123 -12.22 9.74 -5.03
CA ALA A 123 -13.39 10.12 -4.26
C ALA A 123 -13.01 10.88 -2.98
N ALA A 124 -11.87 10.56 -2.36
CA ALA A 124 -11.35 11.29 -1.21
C ALA A 124 -10.81 12.68 -1.58
N ASP A 125 -10.08 12.80 -2.69
CA ASP A 125 -9.53 14.07 -3.18
C ASP A 125 -10.60 15.10 -3.59
N ALA A 126 -11.77 14.61 -4.00
CA ALA A 126 -12.90 15.45 -4.43
C ALA A 126 -13.75 16.01 -3.27
N ARG A 127 -13.47 15.61 -2.02
CA ARG A 127 -14.18 16.06 -0.81
C ARG A 127 -13.51 17.28 -0.19
#